data_AF-A0A524QDL5-F1
#
_entry.id   AF-A0A524QDL5-F1
#
_cell.length_a   1.000
_cell.length_b   1.000
_cell.length_c   1.000
_cell.angle_alpha   90.00
_cell.angle_beta   90.00
_cell.angle_gamma   90.00
#
_symmetry.space_group_name_H-M   'P 1'
#
loop_
_entity.id
_entity.type
_entity.pdbx_description
1 polymer ?
#
loop_
_entity_poly.entity_id
_entity_poly.type
_entity_poly.pdbx_seq_one_letter_code
_entity_poly.pdbx_strand_id
1 'polypeptide(L)'
;MSTVSRINFEPFSDILATQRRDFVLSDKTLADPLNSVALVDGEWMVIDNTYKLVRATAIGAANGDVPATAQTSYLLFAERGRTEGRAMGVPKMPILFMGPYEGDTRIFDAAQVAATDGAAITYVGQPLQVATITIGTRKYTGLVGRTTAAVASTAIVGRVTRLPSTNGGKLRFVRASSL
;
A
#
# COMPACT_ATOMS: atom_id res chain seq x y z
N MET A 1 10.42 -13.38 -2.58
CA MET A 1 9.04 -13.27 -2.05
C MET A 1 9.11 -12.58 -0.70
N SER A 2 8.18 -11.67 -0.40
CA SER A 2 8.16 -10.96 0.90
C SER A 2 7.55 -11.83 2.02
N THR A 3 7.69 -11.40 3.27
CA THR A 3 7.04 -11.98 4.45
C THR A 3 6.54 -10.87 5.37
N VAL A 4 5.29 -10.97 5.83
CA VAL A 4 4.71 -10.05 6.82
C VAL A 4 5.34 -10.31 8.20
N SER A 5 5.63 -9.26 8.96
CA SER A 5 6.20 -9.31 10.31
C SER A 5 5.45 -8.37 11.26
N ARG A 6 6.00 -8.05 12.44
CA ARG A 6 5.44 -7.01 13.33
C ARG A 6 5.57 -5.60 12.73
N ILE A 7 6.62 -5.35 11.95
CA ILE A 7 6.87 -4.08 11.27
C ILE A 7 6.99 -4.36 9.78
N ASN A 8 6.11 -3.74 9.00
CA ASN A 8 5.92 -3.92 7.57
C ASN A 8 6.06 -2.64 6.78
N PHE A 9 6.04 -1.47 7.42
CA PHE A 9 6.43 -0.21 6.81
C PHE A 9 7.28 0.66 7.76
N GLU A 10 8.39 1.18 7.24
CA GLU A 10 9.27 2.13 7.94
C GLU A 10 9.54 3.35 7.03
N PRO A 11 9.23 4.59 7.46
CA PRO A 11 9.65 5.78 6.73
C PRO A 11 11.17 5.97 6.84
N PHE A 12 11.82 6.40 5.76
CA PHE A 12 13.27 6.60 5.70
C PHE A 12 13.68 8.08 5.52
N SER A 13 12.87 8.88 4.81
CA SER A 13 13.08 10.32 4.66
C SER A 13 12.30 11.13 5.70
N ASP A 14 12.78 12.33 6.04
CA ASP A 14 12.00 13.30 6.82
C ASP A 14 10.65 13.61 6.17
N ILE A 15 9.60 13.63 6.99
CA ILE A 15 8.19 13.62 6.57
C ILE A 15 7.68 15.08 6.40
N LEU A 16 8.50 15.95 5.81
CA LEU A 16 8.36 17.42 5.85
C LEU A 16 7.11 18.00 5.15
N ALA A 17 6.44 17.24 4.28
CA ALA A 17 5.22 17.66 3.59
C ALA A 17 4.11 16.59 3.58
N THR A 18 4.31 15.47 4.28
CA THR A 18 3.39 14.33 4.32
C THR A 18 2.67 14.32 5.65
N GLN A 19 1.33 14.35 5.65
CA GLN A 19 0.55 14.46 6.89
C GLN A 19 0.11 13.07 7.36
N ARG A 20 0.49 12.66 8.58
CA ARG A 20 -0.19 11.53 9.23
C ARG A 20 -1.61 11.99 9.59
N ARG A 21 -2.62 11.41 8.95
CA ARG A 21 -4.02 11.81 9.15
C ARG A 21 -4.96 10.62 9.30
N ASP A 22 -5.84 10.70 10.31
CA ASP A 22 -6.84 9.68 10.61
C ASP A 22 -8.11 9.84 9.77
N PHE A 23 -8.55 8.77 9.13
CA PHE A 23 -9.83 8.69 8.40
C PHE A 23 -10.70 7.56 8.96
N VAL A 24 -12.02 7.74 8.89
CA VAL A 24 -13.01 6.73 9.33
C VAL A 24 -12.99 5.53 8.39
N LEU A 25 -12.87 4.30 8.91
CA LEU A 25 -13.00 3.10 8.07
C LEU A 25 -14.43 2.93 7.53
N SER A 26 -14.57 2.59 6.25
CA SER A 26 -15.87 2.23 5.66
C SER A 26 -16.36 0.87 6.16
N ASP A 27 -15.46 -0.13 6.19
CA ASP A 27 -15.67 -1.41 6.90
C ASP A 27 -14.97 -1.38 8.28
N LYS A 28 -15.77 -1.33 9.35
CA LYS A 28 -15.29 -1.32 10.73
C LYS A 28 -14.59 -2.62 11.14
N THR A 29 -14.89 -3.75 10.50
CA THR A 29 -14.29 -5.06 10.84
C THR A 29 -12.81 -5.15 10.47
N LEU A 30 -12.31 -4.22 9.64
CA LEU A 30 -10.90 -4.15 9.25
C LEU A 30 -9.96 -3.62 10.35
N ALA A 31 -10.50 -2.93 11.37
CA ALA A 31 -9.81 -2.67 12.64
C ALA A 31 -9.71 -3.93 13.54
N ASP A 32 -10.14 -5.08 13.02
CA ASP A 32 -10.29 -6.40 13.63
C ASP A 32 -9.02 -7.23 13.89
N PRO A 33 -8.14 -7.08 14.92
CA PRO A 33 -6.98 -7.98 15.08
C PRO A 33 -7.28 -9.50 15.03
N LEU A 34 -8.48 -9.93 15.42
CA LEU A 34 -8.97 -11.32 15.35
C LEU A 34 -9.56 -11.67 13.98
N ASN A 35 -9.97 -10.68 13.19
CA ASN A 35 -10.37 -10.85 11.79
C ASN A 35 -9.18 -11.38 10.97
N SER A 36 -9.39 -12.45 10.19
CA SER A 36 -8.34 -13.01 9.33
C SER A 36 -7.83 -12.00 8.29
N VAL A 37 -8.68 -11.09 7.84
CA VAL A 37 -8.37 -10.01 6.89
C VAL A 37 -8.17 -8.63 7.54
N ALA A 38 -7.90 -8.56 8.84
CA ALA A 38 -7.49 -7.35 9.57
C ALA A 38 -6.45 -6.53 8.80
N LEU A 39 -6.53 -5.19 8.81
CA LEU A 39 -5.49 -4.38 8.19
C LEU A 39 -4.12 -4.58 8.87
N VAL A 40 -3.06 -4.58 8.07
CA VAL A 40 -1.66 -4.49 8.54
C VAL A 40 -1.00 -3.21 8.02
N ASP A 41 -0.01 -2.70 8.75
CA ASP A 41 0.83 -1.61 8.28
C ASP A 41 1.47 -1.95 6.92
N GLY A 42 1.67 -0.94 6.08
CA GLY A 42 2.11 -1.17 4.70
C GLY A 42 0.99 -1.50 3.71
N GLU A 43 -0.24 -1.80 4.13
CA GLU A 43 -1.37 -1.90 3.19
C GLU A 43 -1.76 -0.55 2.58
N TRP A 44 -2.12 -0.59 1.30
CA TRP A 44 -2.52 0.60 0.53
C TRP A 44 -4.03 0.82 0.54
N MET A 45 -4.41 2.08 0.79
CA MET A 45 -5.77 2.52 1.08
C MET A 45 -6.14 3.71 0.18
N VAL A 46 -7.43 3.92 -0.02
CA VAL A 46 -7.99 5.08 -0.74
C VAL A 46 -9.16 5.66 0.04
N ILE A 47 -9.46 6.94 -0.17
CA ILE A 47 -10.59 7.63 0.45
C ILE A 47 -11.76 7.59 -0.54
N ASP A 48 -12.85 6.94 -0.16
CA ASP A 48 -14.05 6.78 -0.98
C ASP A 48 -14.87 8.09 -1.11
N ASN A 49 -15.86 8.09 -2.00
CA ASN A 49 -16.76 9.24 -2.21
C ASN A 49 -17.68 9.55 -1.01
N THR A 50 -17.66 8.73 0.05
CA THR A 50 -18.32 8.98 1.35
C THR A 50 -17.34 9.57 2.37
N TYR A 51 -16.13 9.93 1.93
CA TYR A 51 -15.01 10.41 2.75
C TYR A 51 -14.52 9.40 3.80
N LYS A 52 -14.66 8.10 3.52
CA LYS A 52 -14.19 7.01 4.37
C LYS A 52 -13.02 6.25 3.74
N LEU A 53 -12.21 5.65 4.59
CA LEU A 53 -11.06 4.86 4.18
C LEU A 53 -11.50 3.44 3.78
N VAL A 54 -11.13 3.04 2.57
CA VAL A 54 -11.28 1.68 2.04
C VAL A 54 -9.94 1.16 1.54
N ARG A 55 -9.82 -0.16 1.38
CA ARG A 55 -8.68 -0.78 0.71
C ARG A 55 -8.61 -0.31 -0.74
N ALA A 56 -7.41 0.00 -1.23
CA ALA A 56 -7.20 0.54 -2.58
C ALA A 56 -7.66 -0.42 -3.70
N THR A 57 -7.61 -1.74 -3.47
CA THR A 57 -8.04 -2.77 -4.42
C THR A 57 -8.90 -3.84 -3.76
N ALA A 58 -9.74 -4.50 -4.56
CA ALA A 58 -10.62 -5.58 -4.10
C ALA A 58 -9.82 -6.87 -3.85
N ILE A 59 -9.68 -7.26 -2.59
CA ILE A 59 -9.03 -8.52 -2.18
C ILE A 59 -9.78 -9.78 -2.68
N GLY A 60 -11.09 -9.68 -2.92
CA GLY A 60 -11.86 -10.77 -3.54
C GLY A 60 -11.45 -11.07 -4.99
N ALA A 61 -11.03 -10.06 -5.76
CA ALA A 61 -10.58 -10.23 -7.15
C ALA A 61 -9.25 -11.02 -7.20
N ALA A 62 -9.00 -11.72 -8.31
CA ALA A 62 -7.73 -12.42 -8.54
C ALA A 62 -6.56 -11.42 -8.56
N ASN A 63 -6.61 -10.46 -9.49
CA ASN A 63 -5.74 -9.31 -9.59
C ASN A 63 -6.65 -8.08 -9.63
N GLY A 64 -6.83 -7.42 -8.49
CA GLY A 64 -7.53 -6.13 -8.43
C GLY A 64 -6.50 -5.01 -8.43
N ASP A 65 -6.63 -4.04 -9.32
CA ASP A 65 -5.64 -2.97 -9.55
C ASP A 65 -6.27 -1.58 -9.40
N VAL A 66 -5.44 -0.56 -9.15
CA VAL A 66 -5.88 0.84 -9.12
C VAL A 66 -5.76 1.47 -10.52
N PRO A 67 -6.86 1.83 -11.21
CA PRO A 67 -6.78 2.43 -12.54
C PRO A 67 -6.21 3.86 -12.48
N ALA A 68 -5.64 4.33 -13.58
CA ALA A 68 -4.97 5.64 -13.69
C ALA A 68 -5.91 6.83 -13.41
N THR A 69 -7.22 6.62 -13.52
CA THR A 69 -8.28 7.61 -13.25
C THR A 69 -8.83 7.56 -11.81
N ALA A 70 -8.37 6.62 -10.98
CA ALA A 70 -8.83 6.50 -9.60
C ALA A 70 -8.21 7.55 -8.66
N GLN A 71 -8.86 7.71 -7.50
CA GLN A 71 -8.36 8.53 -6.41
C GLN A 71 -6.99 8.04 -5.92
N THR A 72 -6.11 8.99 -5.63
CA THR A 72 -4.76 8.79 -5.10
C THR A 72 -4.76 7.82 -3.92
N SER A 73 -3.98 6.75 -4.03
CA SER A 73 -3.79 5.79 -2.94
C SER A 73 -2.70 6.24 -1.96
N TYR A 74 -2.86 5.83 -0.69
CA TYR A 74 -2.01 6.20 0.44
C TYR A 74 -1.68 4.98 1.31
N LEU A 75 -0.61 5.06 2.09
CA LEU A 75 -0.13 3.96 2.94
C LEU A 75 -0.71 4.01 4.35
N LEU A 76 -1.15 2.87 4.85
CA LEU A 76 -1.58 2.70 6.25
C LEU A 76 -0.38 2.71 7.21
N PHE A 77 -0.45 3.57 8.22
CA PHE A 77 0.59 3.79 9.23
C PHE A 77 0.10 3.41 10.64
N ALA A 78 -0.33 2.15 10.81
CA ALA A 78 -0.92 1.64 12.04
C ALA A 78 -0.46 0.20 12.36
N GLU A 79 0.12 -0.02 13.54
CA GLU A 79 0.41 -1.37 14.05
C GLU A 79 -0.89 -2.22 14.10
N ARG A 80 -0.82 -3.46 13.56
CA ARG A 80 -1.94 -4.40 13.63
C ARG A 80 -2.35 -4.62 15.08
N GLY A 81 -3.60 -4.32 15.41
CA GLY A 81 -4.19 -4.58 16.73
C GLY A 81 -4.09 -3.43 17.73
N ARG A 82 -3.68 -2.21 17.32
CA ARG A 82 -3.75 -1.01 18.17
C ARG A 82 -5.20 -0.76 18.63
N THR A 83 -5.50 -1.10 19.89
CA THR A 83 -6.86 -1.14 20.45
C THR A 83 -7.52 0.24 20.57
N GLU A 84 -6.74 1.31 20.72
CA GLU A 84 -7.24 2.70 20.74
C GLU A 84 -8.11 3.03 19.52
N GLY A 85 -7.75 2.50 18.34
CA GLY A 85 -8.51 2.69 17.10
C GLY A 85 -9.92 2.08 17.12
N ARG A 86 -10.23 1.22 18.10
CA ARG A 86 -11.58 0.68 18.38
C ARG A 86 -12.29 1.37 19.54
N ALA A 87 -11.56 2.00 20.47
CA ALA A 87 -12.16 2.66 21.64
C ALA A 87 -13.09 3.81 21.22
N MET A 88 -12.82 4.39 20.05
CA MET A 88 -13.75 5.26 19.32
C MET A 88 -14.84 4.41 18.64
N GLY A 89 -16.13 4.63 18.99
CA GLY A 89 -17.27 3.92 18.38
C GLY A 89 -17.42 4.09 16.85
N VAL A 90 -16.64 4.99 16.26
CA VAL A 90 -16.34 5.06 14.83
C VAL A 90 -14.84 4.82 14.64
N PRO A 91 -14.42 3.59 14.28
CA PRO A 91 -13.02 3.26 14.08
C PRO A 91 -12.35 4.13 13.01
N LYS A 92 -11.17 4.66 13.35
CA LYS A 92 -10.34 5.48 12.47
C LYS A 92 -8.97 4.84 12.28
N MET A 93 -8.35 5.10 11.14
CA MET A 93 -7.02 4.62 10.80
C MET A 93 -6.14 5.75 10.24
N PRO A 94 -4.88 5.89 10.73
CA PRO A 94 -3.91 6.84 10.21
C PRO A 94 -3.31 6.38 8.88
N ILE A 95 -3.37 7.23 7.87
CA ILE A 95 -2.58 7.08 6.63
C ILE A 95 -1.49 8.16 6.55
N LEU A 96 -0.44 7.88 5.78
CA LEU A 96 0.47 8.90 5.27
C LEU A 96 -0.22 9.62 4.10
N PHE A 97 -0.90 10.73 4.42
CA PHE A 97 -1.75 11.49 3.53
C PHE A 97 -0.98 12.65 2.86
N MET A 98 -1.07 12.69 1.52
CA MET A 98 -0.37 13.66 0.66
C MET A 98 1.16 13.64 0.83
N GLY A 99 1.87 14.55 0.15
CA GLY A 99 3.33 14.72 0.20
C GLY A 99 4.17 13.58 -0.43
N PRO A 100 5.43 13.85 -0.80
CA PRO A 100 6.40 12.80 -1.09
C PRO A 100 7.01 12.24 0.21
N TYR A 101 7.48 11.01 0.16
CA TYR A 101 8.34 10.39 1.18
C TYR A 101 9.05 9.17 0.59
N GLU A 102 10.20 8.79 1.16
CA GLU A 102 10.82 7.48 0.97
C GLU A 102 10.50 6.55 2.16
N GLY A 103 10.26 5.27 1.87
CA GLY A 103 10.08 4.26 2.92
C GLY A 103 10.42 2.85 2.46
N ASP A 104 10.73 1.99 3.44
CA ASP A 104 10.85 0.54 3.27
C ASP A 104 9.48 -0.11 3.49
N THR A 105 9.12 -1.10 2.68
CA THR A 105 7.90 -1.90 2.86
C THR A 105 8.11 -3.40 2.68
N ARG A 106 7.33 -4.20 3.43
CA ARG A 106 7.13 -5.64 3.24
C ARG A 106 5.86 -5.97 2.44
N ILE A 107 4.96 -5.02 2.20
CA ILE A 107 3.69 -5.26 1.53
C ILE A 107 3.86 -5.02 0.01
N PHE A 108 4.61 -5.92 -0.62
CA PHE A 108 4.88 -5.94 -2.05
C PHE A 108 5.00 -7.38 -2.58
N ASP A 109 4.77 -7.56 -3.88
CA ASP A 109 5.28 -8.71 -4.63
C ASP A 109 6.16 -8.23 -5.81
N ALA A 110 7.38 -8.75 -5.86
CA ALA A 110 8.36 -8.46 -6.90
C ALA A 110 8.27 -9.39 -8.12
N ALA A 111 7.50 -10.47 -8.06
CA ALA A 111 7.31 -11.43 -9.15
C ALA A 111 5.94 -11.33 -9.84
N GLN A 112 4.98 -10.59 -9.25
CA GLN A 112 3.62 -10.51 -9.76
C GLN A 112 3.52 -9.68 -11.05
N VAL A 113 3.40 -10.38 -12.18
CA VAL A 113 3.15 -9.82 -13.53
C VAL A 113 1.68 -9.92 -13.98
N ALA A 114 0.82 -10.55 -13.17
CA ALA A 114 -0.59 -10.80 -13.53
C ALA A 114 -1.54 -9.61 -13.24
N ALA A 115 -1.03 -8.55 -12.62
CA ALA A 115 -1.70 -7.26 -12.52
C ALA A 115 -1.76 -6.56 -13.89
N THR A 116 -2.77 -5.73 -14.10
CA THR A 116 -2.87 -4.86 -15.28
C THR A 116 -1.64 -3.95 -15.35
N ASP A 117 -1.03 -3.80 -16.53
CA ASP A 117 0.28 -3.14 -16.72
C ASP A 117 1.45 -3.71 -15.87
N GLY A 118 1.30 -4.88 -15.24
CA GLY A 118 2.23 -5.45 -14.25
C GLY A 118 3.59 -5.89 -14.81
N ALA A 119 4.62 -5.79 -13.97
CA ALA A 119 5.99 -6.17 -14.30
C ALA A 119 6.74 -6.68 -13.06
N ALA A 120 7.70 -7.60 -13.24
CA ALA A 120 8.61 -8.01 -12.17
C ALA A 120 9.50 -6.83 -11.74
N ILE A 121 9.76 -6.70 -10.44
CA ILE A 121 10.58 -5.60 -9.88
C ILE A 121 12.07 -5.97 -10.01
N THR A 122 12.77 -5.33 -10.95
CA THR A 122 14.13 -5.71 -11.35
C THR A 122 15.14 -4.56 -11.37
N TYR A 123 14.72 -3.29 -11.38
CA TYR A 123 15.64 -2.14 -11.41
C TYR A 123 15.20 -0.96 -10.54
N VAL A 124 16.17 -0.11 -10.16
CA VAL A 124 15.94 1.16 -9.44
C VAL A 124 15.38 2.20 -10.41
N GLY A 125 14.40 2.99 -9.96
CA GLY A 125 13.65 3.93 -10.80
C GLY A 125 12.41 3.34 -11.48
N GLN A 126 12.23 2.01 -11.44
CA GLN A 126 11.05 1.33 -11.98
C GLN A 126 9.75 1.85 -11.35
N PRO A 127 8.69 2.16 -12.14
CA PRO A 127 7.41 2.58 -11.60
C PRO A 127 6.71 1.45 -10.84
N LEU A 128 6.00 1.83 -9.78
CA LEU A 128 5.25 0.93 -8.91
C LEU A 128 3.77 1.32 -8.92
N GLN A 129 2.91 0.30 -8.86
CA GLN A 129 1.45 0.44 -8.77
C GLN A 129 0.91 -0.35 -7.57
N VAL A 130 -0.33 -0.07 -7.19
CA VAL A 130 -1.04 -0.83 -6.18
C VAL A 130 -1.91 -1.90 -6.83
N ALA A 131 -1.71 -3.15 -6.39
CA ALA A 131 -2.47 -4.31 -6.79
C ALA A 131 -2.86 -5.16 -5.56
N THR A 132 -3.81 -6.08 -5.75
CA THR A 132 -4.05 -7.19 -4.82
C THR A 132 -2.87 -8.17 -4.92
N ILE A 133 -2.05 -8.23 -3.88
CA ILE A 133 -0.90 -9.14 -3.78
C ILE A 133 -1.19 -10.31 -2.83
N THR A 134 -0.43 -11.40 -2.92
CA THR A 134 -0.53 -12.55 -2.00
C THR A 134 0.79 -12.75 -1.25
N ILE A 135 0.75 -12.80 0.08
CA ILE A 135 1.91 -13.12 0.93
C ILE A 135 1.52 -14.30 1.84
N GLY A 136 2.18 -15.44 1.62
CA GLY A 136 1.75 -16.71 2.21
C GLY A 136 0.40 -17.14 1.65
N THR A 137 -0.56 -17.45 2.53
CA THR A 137 -1.95 -17.81 2.15
C THR A 137 -2.91 -16.62 2.10
N ARG A 138 -2.46 -15.41 2.48
CA ARG A 138 -3.32 -14.24 2.62
C ARG A 138 -3.05 -13.19 1.54
N LYS A 139 -4.12 -12.54 1.07
CA LYS A 139 -4.09 -11.37 0.19
C LYS A 139 -4.02 -10.04 0.96
N TYR A 140 -3.43 -9.03 0.31
CA TYR A 140 -3.22 -7.66 0.82
C TYR A 140 -3.35 -6.65 -0.32
N THR A 141 -3.56 -5.38 -0.02
CA THR A 141 -3.37 -4.28 -0.99
C THR A 141 -1.93 -3.78 -0.93
N GLY A 142 -1.15 -4.00 -1.98
CA GLY A 142 0.31 -3.83 -1.93
C GLY A 142 0.96 -3.44 -3.25
N LEU A 143 2.27 -3.24 -3.22
CA LEU A 143 3.03 -2.80 -4.38
C LEU A 143 3.40 -3.95 -5.31
N VAL A 144 3.23 -3.74 -6.60
CA VAL A 144 3.84 -4.55 -7.66
C VAL A 144 4.59 -3.63 -8.63
N GLY A 145 5.54 -4.21 -9.38
CA GLY A 145 6.18 -3.49 -10.46
C GLY A 145 5.18 -3.20 -11.58
N ARG A 146 5.37 -2.07 -12.26
CA ARG A 146 4.59 -1.68 -13.43
C ARG A 146 5.51 -1.56 -14.64
N THR A 147 4.97 -1.75 -15.83
CA THR A 147 5.64 -1.44 -17.09
C THR A 147 5.79 0.08 -17.28
N THR A 148 6.76 0.46 -18.11
CA THR A 148 6.98 1.85 -18.54
C THR A 148 6.20 2.20 -19.81
N ALA A 149 5.09 1.50 -20.09
CA ALA A 149 4.27 1.76 -21.26
C ALA A 149 3.65 3.17 -21.20
N ALA A 150 3.73 3.90 -22.33
CA ALA A 150 3.32 5.30 -22.42
C ALA A 150 1.80 5.50 -22.34
N VAL A 151 1.02 4.48 -22.71
CA VAL A 151 -0.44 4.42 -22.55
C VAL A 151 -0.76 3.24 -21.65
N ALA A 152 -0.66 3.46 -20.35
CA ALA A 152 -0.88 2.44 -19.32
C ALA A 152 -2.07 2.82 -18.44
N SER A 153 -2.91 1.82 -18.17
CA SER A 153 -4.27 1.96 -17.62
C SER A 153 -4.34 2.13 -16.10
N THR A 154 -3.22 1.99 -15.40
CA THR A 154 -3.07 1.93 -13.93
C THR A 154 -2.35 3.16 -13.36
N ALA A 155 -2.62 3.49 -12.09
CA ALA A 155 -1.97 4.59 -11.40
C ALA A 155 -0.54 4.24 -10.94
N ILE A 156 0.44 5.10 -11.24
CA ILE A 156 1.79 5.01 -10.65
C ILE A 156 1.75 5.70 -9.29
N VAL A 157 2.06 4.96 -8.21
CA VAL A 157 2.09 5.52 -6.84
C VAL A 157 3.48 5.87 -6.34
N GLY A 158 4.52 5.37 -7.01
CA GLY A 158 5.91 5.62 -6.64
C GLY A 158 6.91 4.97 -7.57
N ARG A 159 8.20 5.04 -7.20
CA ARG A 159 9.32 4.41 -7.91
C ARG A 159 10.25 3.71 -6.94
N VAL A 160 10.83 2.59 -7.36
CA VAL A 160 11.85 1.86 -6.60
C VAL A 160 13.08 2.75 -6.34
N THR A 161 13.56 2.82 -5.11
CA THR A 161 14.85 3.44 -4.76
C THR A 161 15.89 2.40 -4.33
N ARG A 162 15.47 1.26 -3.76
CA ARG A 162 16.34 0.11 -3.48
C ARG A 162 15.60 -1.22 -3.63
N LEU A 163 16.25 -2.18 -4.29
CA LEU A 163 15.70 -3.51 -4.56
C LEU A 163 15.70 -4.39 -3.30
N PRO A 164 14.72 -5.31 -3.13
CA PRO A 164 14.64 -6.19 -1.96
C PRO A 164 15.89 -7.05 -1.72
N SER A 165 16.57 -7.46 -2.80
CA SER A 165 17.82 -8.24 -2.77
C SER A 165 18.99 -7.50 -2.11
N THR A 166 19.00 -6.16 -2.13
CA THR A 166 20.04 -5.32 -1.51
C THR A 166 19.55 -4.57 -0.27
N ASN A 167 18.41 -4.98 0.28
CA ASN A 167 17.69 -4.24 1.33
C ASN A 167 17.02 -5.16 2.37
N GLY A 168 17.65 -6.30 2.69
CA GLY A 168 17.15 -7.23 3.72
C GLY A 168 15.77 -7.82 3.44
N GLY A 169 15.37 -7.91 2.17
CA GLY A 169 14.05 -8.40 1.74
C GLY A 169 12.93 -7.36 1.75
N LYS A 170 13.17 -6.11 2.17
CA LYS A 170 12.18 -5.01 2.10
C LYS A 170 12.32 -4.26 0.78
N LEU A 171 11.22 -3.87 0.14
CA LEU A 171 11.26 -2.98 -1.02
C LEU A 171 11.40 -1.52 -0.54
N ARG A 172 12.39 -0.77 -1.02
CA ARG A 172 12.43 0.68 -0.79
C ARG A 172 11.93 1.44 -2.01
N PHE A 173 11.09 2.43 -1.76
CA PHE A 173 10.47 3.23 -2.80
C PHE A 173 10.28 4.68 -2.34
N VAL A 174 10.26 5.60 -3.31
CA VAL A 174 9.79 6.96 -3.13
C VAL A 174 8.34 7.06 -3.61
N ARG A 175 7.45 7.57 -2.75
CA ARG A 175 6.05 7.90 -3.07
C ARG A 175 6.01 9.22 -3.82
N ALA A 176 5.44 9.24 -5.02
CA ALA A 176 5.34 10.45 -5.82
C ALA A 176 4.21 11.36 -5.30
N SER A 177 4.43 12.68 -5.28
CA SER A 177 3.36 13.65 -4.99
C SER A 177 2.35 13.74 -6.14
N SER A 178 2.86 13.62 -7.37
CA SER A 178 2.16 13.62 -8.66
C SER A 178 3.09 13.01 -9.71
N LEU A 179 2.54 12.47 -10.80
CA LEU A 179 3.23 12.06 -12.02
C LEU A 179 2.38 12.48 -13.24
#